data_AF-A0A6B0XW49-F1
#
_entry.id   AF-A0A6B0XW49-F1
#
_cell.length_a   1.000
_cell.length_b   1.000
_cell.length_c   1.000
_cell.angle_alpha   90.00
_cell.angle_beta   90.00
_cell.angle_gamma   90.00
#
_symmetry.space_group_name_H-M   'P 1'
#
loop_
_entity.id
_entity.type
_entity.pdbx_description
1 polymer ?
#
loop_
_entity_poly.entity_id
_entity_poly.type
_entity_poly.pdbx_seq_one_letter_code
_entity_poly.pdbx_strand_id
1 'polypeptide(L)'
;MTARTVLRNEWRLLMADRPLRIALGLFGLLLVYALANGVVWTRFQERTVEAARAGNVERTQALEQELADIEAGAEPASRFSDPRLPNVLGGARGRHTAVLTPGPLTALTVGQSDLLPYYYDVNIYT
;
A
#
# COMPACT_ATOMS: atom_id res chain seq x y z
N MET A 1 31.09 42.82 14.98
CA MET A 1 29.65 42.44 14.98
C MET A 1 29.58 40.94 14.69
N THR A 2 29.20 40.11 15.65
CA THR A 2 29.23 38.64 15.51
C THR A 2 27.99 38.10 14.80
N ALA A 3 28.13 37.09 13.93
CA ALA A 3 27.05 36.48 13.16
C ALA A 3 25.86 36.04 14.03
N ARG A 4 26.13 35.54 15.24
CA ARG A 4 25.11 35.14 16.24
C ARG A 4 24.17 36.28 16.64
N THR A 5 24.68 37.50 16.74
CA THR A 5 23.90 38.70 17.10
C THR A 5 23.00 39.13 15.96
N VAL A 6 23.51 39.04 14.73
CA VAL A 6 22.75 39.32 13.50
C VAL A 6 21.60 38.33 13.37
N LEU A 7 21.88 37.02 13.42
CA LEU A 7 20.86 35.97 13.40
C LEU A 7 19.77 36.14 14.46
N ARG A 8 20.14 36.53 15.68
CA ARG A 8 19.17 36.76 16.76
C ARG A 8 18.27 37.97 16.50
N ASN A 9 18.81 39.05 15.94
CA ASN A 9 18.02 40.23 15.61
C ASN A 9 17.11 39.97 14.42
N GLU A 10 17.61 39.34 13.37
CA GLU A 10 16.81 38.93 12.20
C GLU A 10 15.66 38.00 12.61
N TRP A 11 15.93 37.00 13.46
CA TRP A 11 14.89 36.12 13.99
C TRP A 11 13.82 36.86 14.79
N ARG A 12 14.20 37.83 15.63
CA ARG A 12 13.25 38.67 16.36
C ARG A 12 12.41 39.55 15.42
N LEU A 13 13.02 40.07 14.37
CA LEU A 13 12.36 40.96 13.40
C LEU A 13 11.36 40.16 12.56
N LEU A 14 11.74 38.95 12.12
CA LEU A 14 10.85 37.97 11.48
C LEU A 14 9.67 37.61 12.41
N MET A 15 9.94 37.21 13.66
CA MET A 15 8.87 36.81 14.59
C MET A 15 7.97 37.97 15.05
N ALA A 16 8.40 39.23 14.93
CA ALA A 16 7.55 40.38 15.20
C ALA A 16 6.46 40.57 14.13
N ASP A 17 6.72 40.11 12.90
CA ASP A 17 5.82 40.29 11.77
C ASP A 17 4.54 39.45 11.92
N ARG A 18 3.37 40.07 11.72
CA ARG A 18 2.05 39.44 11.87
C ARG A 18 1.73 38.45 10.74
N PRO A 19 1.82 38.84 9.45
CA PRO A 19 1.64 37.90 8.33
C PRO A 19 2.57 36.69 8.43
N LEU A 20 3.84 36.87 8.80
CA LEU A 20 4.75 35.73 8.94
C LEU A 20 4.28 34.75 10.02
N ARG A 21 3.86 35.23 11.19
CA ARG A 21 3.31 34.37 12.25
C ARG A 21 2.06 33.61 11.82
N ILE A 22 1.17 34.26 11.07
CA ILE A 22 -0.03 33.62 10.50
C ILE A 22 0.38 32.54 9.51
N ALA A 23 1.30 32.84 8.59
CA ALA A 23 1.80 31.89 7.61
C ALA A 23 2.49 30.68 8.28
N LEU A 24 3.30 30.91 9.31
CA LEU A 24 3.99 29.86 10.05
C LEU A 24 2.99 28.97 10.82
N GLY A 25 1.97 29.57 11.43
CA GLY A 25 0.90 28.85 12.11
C GLY A 25 0.09 27.99 11.13
N LEU A 26 -0.29 28.55 9.99
CA LEU A 26 -0.99 27.82 8.93
C LEU A 26 -0.12 26.69 8.36
N PHE A 27 1.16 26.94 8.12
CA PHE A 27 2.11 25.93 7.67
C PHE A 27 2.22 24.79 8.68
N GLY A 28 2.39 25.09 9.97
CA GLY A 28 2.43 24.09 11.03
C GLY A 28 1.14 23.26 11.09
N LEU A 29 -0.02 23.91 10.96
CA LEU A 29 -1.31 23.23 10.92
C LEU A 29 -1.42 22.26 9.73
N LEU A 30 -1.08 22.72 8.53
CA LEU A 30 -1.10 21.89 7.31
C LEU A 30 -0.11 20.74 7.39
N LEU A 31 1.07 20.96 7.98
CA LEU A 31 2.08 19.92 8.16
C LEU A 31 1.58 18.83 9.11
N VAL A 32 1.01 19.20 10.27
CA VAL A 32 0.40 18.23 11.19
C VAL A 32 -0.73 17.47 10.52
N TYR A 33 -1.59 18.16 9.76
CA TYR A 33 -2.68 17.52 9.03
C TYR A 33 -2.15 16.51 7.98
N ALA A 34 -1.16 16.91 7.18
CA ALA A 34 -0.57 16.04 6.16
C ALA A 34 0.07 14.80 6.78
N LEU A 35 0.80 14.95 7.89
CA LEU A 35 1.39 13.83 8.65
C LEU A 35 0.31 12.87 9.16
N ALA A 36 -0.72 13.40 9.82
CA ALA A 36 -1.81 12.58 10.35
C ALA A 36 -2.52 11.81 9.22
N ASN A 37 -2.81 12.49 8.11
CA ASN A 37 -3.45 11.89 6.96
C ASN A 37 -2.59 10.80 6.32
N GLY A 38 -1.30 11.07 6.11
CA GLY A 38 -0.35 10.12 5.53
C GLY A 38 -0.19 8.85 6.37
N VAL A 39 -0.17 8.96 7.70
CA VAL A 39 -0.14 7.80 8.61
C VAL A 39 -1.42 6.97 8.51
N VAL A 40 -2.59 7.62 8.47
CA VAL A 40 -3.88 6.91 8.32
C VAL A 40 -3.93 6.18 6.98
N TRP A 41 -3.50 6.84 5.90
CA TRP A 41 -3.45 6.25 4.56
C TRP A 41 -2.49 5.06 4.48
N THR A 42 -1.29 5.18 5.05
CA THR A 42 -0.29 4.09 5.08
C THR A 42 -0.84 2.86 5.79
N ARG A 43 -1.51 3.04 6.95
CA ARG A 43 -2.14 1.93 7.67
C ARG A 43 -3.26 1.27 6.89
N PHE A 44 -4.00 2.04 6.10
CA PHE A 44 -5.04 1.50 5.23
C PHE A 44 -4.42 0.65 4.10
N GLN A 45 -3.34 1.12 3.49
CA GLN A 45 -2.59 0.35 2.49
C GLN A 45 -2.01 -0.94 3.08
N GLU A 46 -1.38 -0.88 4.26
CA GLU A 46 -0.84 -2.05 4.97
C GLU A 46 -1.92 -3.13 5.18
N ARG A 47 -3.08 -2.75 5.72
CA ARG A 47 -4.21 -3.67 5.93
C ARG A 47 -4.72 -4.28 4.63
N THR A 48 -4.73 -3.50 3.55
CA THR A 48 -5.18 -3.96 2.24
C THR A 48 -4.19 -4.98 1.67
N VAL A 49 -2.89 -4.71 1.79
CA VAL A 49 -1.82 -5.63 1.39
C VAL A 49 -1.85 -6.92 2.21
N GLU A 50 -2.06 -6.82 3.53
CA GLU A 50 -2.21 -8.00 4.40
C GLU A 50 -3.41 -8.85 4.00
N ALA A 51 -4.58 -8.23 3.76
CA ALA A 51 -5.77 -8.93 3.31
C ALA A 51 -5.58 -9.61 1.95
N ALA A 52 -4.91 -8.94 1.00
CA ALA A 52 -4.58 -9.51 -0.30
C ALA A 52 -3.65 -10.73 -0.19
N ARG A 53 -2.61 -10.63 0.66
CA ARG A 53 -1.69 -11.75 0.94
C ARG A 53 -2.41 -12.91 1.60
N ALA A 54 -3.26 -12.66 2.60
CA ALA A 54 -4.06 -13.70 3.25
C ALA A 54 -4.97 -14.41 2.24
N GLY A 55 -5.65 -13.66 1.37
CA GLY A 55 -6.48 -14.24 0.32
C GLY A 55 -5.69 -15.06 -0.71
N ASN A 56 -4.44 -14.68 -1.03
CA ASN A 56 -3.58 -15.51 -1.87
C ASN A 56 -3.24 -16.84 -1.20
N VAL A 57 -2.86 -16.81 0.08
CA VAL A 57 -2.56 -18.02 0.85
C VAL A 57 -3.78 -18.94 0.92
N GLU A 58 -4.96 -18.39 1.21
CA GLU A 58 -6.21 -19.16 1.27
C GLU A 58 -6.53 -19.84 -0.07
N ARG A 59 -6.40 -19.12 -1.20
CA ARG A 59 -6.62 -19.69 -2.53
C ARG A 59 -5.61 -20.77 -2.88
N THR A 60 -4.34 -20.57 -2.55
CA THR A 60 -3.30 -21.59 -2.77
C THR A 60 -3.59 -22.84 -1.94
N GLN A 61 -3.94 -22.69 -0.66
CA GLN A 61 -4.30 -23.82 0.20
C GLN A 61 -5.54 -24.57 -0.31
N ALA A 62 -6.57 -23.85 -0.76
CA ALA A 62 -7.75 -24.48 -1.35
C ALA A 62 -7.42 -25.28 -2.62
N LEU A 63 -6.52 -24.77 -3.47
CA LEU A 63 -6.05 -25.49 -4.66
C LEU A 63 -5.21 -26.71 -4.29
N GLU A 64 -4.29 -26.58 -3.32
CA GLU A 64 -3.49 -27.70 -2.81
C GLU A 64 -4.38 -28.82 -2.24
N GLN A 65 -5.43 -28.44 -1.50
CA GLN A 65 -6.39 -29.39 -0.95
C GLN A 65 -7.23 -30.05 -2.05
N GLU A 66 -7.73 -29.29 -3.05
CA GLU A 66 -8.44 -29.85 -4.20
C GLU A 66 -7.54 -30.84 -4.97
N LEU A 67 -6.25 -30.54 -5.13
CA LEU A 67 -5.29 -31.47 -5.74
C LEU A 67 -5.10 -32.75 -4.92
N ALA A 68 -4.91 -32.63 -3.60
CA ALA A 68 -4.73 -33.77 -2.71
C ALA A 68 -5.95 -34.70 -2.70
N ASP A 69 -7.16 -34.13 -2.75
CA ASP A 69 -8.40 -34.91 -2.84
C ASP A 69 -8.48 -35.67 -4.17
N ILE A 70 -8.10 -35.03 -5.28
CA ILE A 70 -8.05 -35.67 -6.60
C ILE A 70 -7.01 -36.80 -6.63
N GLU A 71 -5.83 -36.60 -6.02
CA GLU A 71 -4.80 -37.64 -5.90
C GLU A 71 -5.27 -38.84 -5.05
N ALA A 72 -6.10 -38.58 -4.04
CA ALA A 72 -6.73 -39.63 -3.22
C ALA A 72 -7.88 -40.37 -3.94
N GLY A 73 -8.21 -39.98 -5.18
CA GLY A 73 -9.21 -40.64 -6.02
C GLY A 73 -10.56 -39.93 -6.09
N ALA A 74 -10.67 -38.70 -5.58
CA ALA A 74 -11.86 -37.87 -5.83
C ALA A 74 -11.89 -37.38 -7.29
N GLU A 75 -13.09 -37.21 -7.83
CA GLU A 75 -13.28 -36.60 -9.14
C GLU A 75 -13.32 -35.06 -9.00
N PRO A 76 -12.71 -34.30 -9.93
CA PRO A 76 -12.80 -32.85 -9.92
C PRO A 76 -14.25 -32.39 -10.10
N ALA A 77 -14.60 -31.26 -9.47
CA ALA A 77 -15.96 -30.72 -9.49
C ALA A 77 -16.52 -30.50 -10.90
N SER A 78 -15.65 -30.19 -11.87
CA SER A 78 -15.98 -30.14 -13.30
C SER A 78 -14.72 -30.33 -14.15
N ARG A 79 -14.87 -30.93 -15.33
CA ARG A 79 -13.79 -31.03 -16.32
C ARG A 79 -13.29 -29.66 -16.80
N PHE A 80 -14.13 -28.62 -16.74
CA PHE A 80 -13.75 -27.25 -17.12
C PHE A 80 -13.08 -26.48 -15.99
N SER A 81 -13.11 -27.00 -14.77
CA SER A 81 -12.49 -26.39 -13.61
C SER A 81 -11.32 -27.22 -13.09
N ASP A 82 -10.98 -28.34 -13.71
CA ASP A 82 -9.91 -29.22 -13.24
C ASP A 82 -8.58 -28.46 -13.09
N PRO A 83 -8.04 -28.33 -11.87
CA PRO A 83 -6.82 -27.55 -11.62
C PRO A 83 -5.56 -28.22 -12.19
N ARG A 84 -5.64 -29.49 -12.62
CA ARG A 84 -4.54 -30.17 -13.33
C ARG A 84 -4.37 -29.66 -14.76
N LEU A 85 -5.37 -28.97 -15.30
CA LEU A 85 -5.32 -28.40 -16.64
C LEU A 85 -4.57 -27.05 -16.62
N PRO A 86 -3.49 -26.89 -17.41
CA PRO A 86 -2.68 -25.68 -17.39
C PRO A 86 -3.46 -24.40 -17.73
N ASN A 87 -4.47 -24.49 -18.58
CA ASN A 87 -5.32 -23.35 -18.96
C ASN A 87 -6.27 -22.91 -17.83
N VAL A 88 -6.66 -23.83 -16.95
CA VAL A 88 -7.52 -23.52 -15.80
C VAL A 88 -6.67 -22.90 -14.69
N LEU A 89 -5.55 -23.54 -14.37
CA LEU A 89 -4.62 -23.05 -13.36
C LEU A 89 -3.99 -21.73 -13.79
N GLY A 90 -3.58 -21.59 -15.04
CA GLY A 90 -3.06 -20.33 -15.58
C GLY A 90 -4.11 -19.22 -15.70
N GLY A 91 -5.39 -19.56 -15.66
CA GLY A 91 -6.49 -18.62 -15.78
C GLY A 91 -6.94 -18.02 -14.45
N ALA A 92 -8.25 -17.83 -14.33
CA ALA A 92 -8.84 -17.24 -13.13
C ALA A 92 -8.60 -18.06 -11.85
N ARG A 93 -8.40 -19.40 -11.94
CA ARG A 93 -8.23 -20.24 -10.74
C ARG A 93 -6.87 -20.07 -10.09
N GLY A 94 -5.78 -19.96 -10.84
CA GLY A 94 -4.44 -19.69 -10.28
C GLY A 94 -4.04 -18.22 -10.33
N ARG A 95 -5.02 -17.31 -10.40
CA ARG A 95 -4.78 -15.87 -10.30
C ARG A 95 -4.18 -15.52 -8.93
N HIS A 96 -3.14 -14.72 -8.95
CA HIS A 96 -2.40 -14.31 -7.75
C HIS A 96 -2.38 -12.79 -7.64
N THR A 97 -2.73 -12.25 -6.48
CA THR A 97 -2.67 -10.81 -6.26
C THR A 97 -1.23 -10.38 -5.99
N ALA A 98 -0.60 -9.71 -6.94
CA ALA A 98 0.68 -9.03 -6.74
C ALA A 98 0.47 -7.74 -5.94
N VAL A 99 1.32 -7.50 -4.94
CA VAL A 99 1.19 -6.36 -4.01
C VAL A 99 2.49 -5.57 -3.90
N LEU A 100 2.38 -4.24 -3.93
CA LEU A 100 3.47 -3.34 -3.59
C LEU A 100 3.36 -2.96 -2.11
N THR A 101 4.40 -3.26 -1.33
CA THR A 101 4.39 -2.99 0.12
C THR A 101 4.77 -1.53 0.36
N PRO A 102 4.02 -0.78 1.20
CA PRO A 102 4.39 0.60 1.53
C PRO A 102 5.74 0.66 2.23
N GLY A 103 6.54 1.67 1.89
CA GLY A 103 7.86 1.91 2.47
C GLY A 103 7.79 2.76 3.75
N PRO A 104 8.90 2.87 4.51
CA PRO A 104 8.91 3.54 5.80
C PRO A 104 8.61 5.05 5.73
N LEU A 105 8.85 5.68 4.58
CA LEU A 105 8.60 7.10 4.35
C LEU A 105 7.35 7.36 3.51
N THR A 106 6.56 6.33 3.19
CA THR A 106 5.37 6.48 2.33
C THR A 106 4.35 7.48 2.89
N ALA A 107 4.21 7.56 4.22
CA ALA A 107 3.35 8.56 4.87
C ALA A 107 3.76 10.03 4.59
N LEU A 108 5.00 10.28 4.16
CA LEU A 108 5.53 11.62 3.88
C LEU A 108 5.66 11.91 2.38
N THR A 109 5.52 10.89 1.53
CA THR A 109 5.72 11.02 0.09
C THR A 109 4.38 11.05 -0.61
N VAL A 110 4.22 11.98 -1.54
CA VAL A 110 3.19 11.87 -2.58
C VAL A 110 3.79 11.09 -3.74
N GLY A 111 3.16 9.98 -4.12
CA GLY A 111 3.74 9.02 -5.06
C GLY A 111 2.74 8.41 -6.03
N GLN A 112 3.23 7.52 -6.89
CA GLN A 112 2.36 6.86 -7.87
C GLN A 112 1.28 6.00 -7.22
N SER A 113 1.54 5.39 -6.06
CA SER A 113 0.56 4.59 -5.31
C SER A 113 -0.61 5.40 -4.72
N ASP A 114 -0.56 6.73 -4.79
CA ASP A 114 -1.70 7.59 -4.42
C ASP A 114 -2.70 7.73 -5.59
N LEU A 115 -2.24 7.51 -6.82
CA LEU A 115 -3.05 7.64 -8.04
C LEU A 115 -3.31 6.28 -8.72
N LEU A 116 -2.37 5.36 -8.61
CA LEU A 116 -2.40 4.05 -9.23
C LEU A 116 -2.65 2.96 -8.18
N PRO A 117 -3.36 1.89 -8.54
CA PRO A 117 -3.47 0.72 -7.67
C PRO A 117 -2.10 0.18 -7.26
N TYR A 118 -1.97 -0.14 -5.98
CA TYR A 118 -0.78 -0.77 -5.39
C TYR A 118 -0.90 -2.29 -5.27
N TYR A 119 -1.98 -2.86 -5.82
CA TYR A 119 -2.16 -4.30 -5.95
C TYR A 119 -2.90 -4.63 -7.25
N TYR A 120 -2.55 -5.76 -7.86
CA TYR A 120 -3.16 -6.24 -9.09
C TYR A 120 -3.31 -7.75 -9.05
N ASP A 121 -4.42 -8.25 -9.56
CA ASP A 121 -4.59 -9.66 -9.80
C ASP A 121 -3.90 -10.04 -11.11
N VAL A 122 -2.92 -10.95 -11.04
CA VAL A 122 -2.07 -11.37 -12.16
C VAL A 122 -2.29 -12.86 -12.43
N ASN A 123 -2.26 -13.24 -13.70
CA ASN A 123 -2.29 -14.63 -14.17
C ASN A 123 -1.51 -14.72 -15.49
N ILE A 124 -1.35 -15.90 -16.09
CA ILE A 124 -0.48 -16.02 -17.28
C ILE A 124 -1.07 -15.37 -18.56
N TYR A 125 -2.34 -14.94 -18.51
CA TYR A 125 -3.05 -14.28 -19.61
C TYR A 125 -3.21 -12.76 -19.42
N THR A 126 -2.79 -12.20 -18.28
CA THR A 126 -2.94 -10.78 -17.93
C THR A 126 -1.66 -10.25 -17.31
#